data_AF-A0A539DTJ6-F1
#
_entry.id   AF-A0A539DTJ6-F1
#
_cell.length_a   1.000
_cell.length_b   1.000
_cell.length_c   1.000
_cell.angle_alpha   90.00
_cell.angle_beta   90.00
_cell.angle_gamma   90.00
#
_symmetry.space_group_name_H-M   'P 1'
#
loop_
_entity.id
_entity.type
_entity.pdbx_description
1 polymer ?
#
loop_
_entity_poly.entity_id
_entity_poly.type
_entity_poly.pdbx_seq_one_letter_code
_entity_poly.pdbx_strand_id
1 'polypeptide(L)'
;MFGGIQLFDIGRRLTAVADELHAYRHHRAKLLQLFSLAVLVQLLRIGVHLVMAKCLDIRLSPVYFFVIVPILAIVVVLPISVAGLGIRESAAVGLFGHVGLSPSDAVAHQLATFLVCLAVNMVGGVLFVARSFGGAGAAPVLAGSGGIAGEMSSGSHGETRR
;
A
#
# COMPACT_ATOMS: atom_id res chain seq x y z
N MET A 1 -1.28 -19.54 -33.74
CA MET A 1 -1.71 -18.48 -32.81
C MET A 1 -1.66 -19.07 -31.41
N PHE A 2 -1.19 -18.34 -30.39
CA PHE A 2 -0.73 -18.80 -29.06
C PHE A 2 0.75 -19.22 -29.02
N GLY A 3 1.65 -18.23 -29.15
CA GLY A 3 3.08 -18.36 -28.87
C GLY A 3 3.34 -18.28 -27.36
N GLY A 4 4.19 -19.18 -26.87
CA GLY A 4 4.48 -19.41 -25.46
C GLY A 4 4.84 -18.15 -24.69
N ILE A 5 4.17 -18.00 -23.54
CA ILE A 5 4.30 -16.86 -22.65
C ILE A 5 5.69 -16.86 -21.98
N GLN A 6 6.22 -15.66 -21.84
CA GLN A 6 7.52 -15.20 -21.35
C GLN A 6 7.92 -15.71 -19.95
N LEU A 7 8.14 -17.01 -19.78
CA LEU A 7 8.62 -17.58 -18.51
C LEU A 7 10.08 -17.16 -18.16
N PHE A 8 10.84 -16.67 -19.14
CA PHE A 8 12.27 -16.34 -18.97
C PHE A 8 12.55 -14.91 -18.44
N ASP A 9 11.60 -13.98 -18.56
CA ASP A 9 11.81 -12.58 -18.15
C ASP A 9 11.49 -12.32 -16.68
N ILE A 10 10.59 -13.12 -16.09
CA ILE A 10 10.26 -13.08 -14.66
C ILE A 10 11.47 -13.49 -13.81
N GLY A 11 12.23 -14.51 -14.25
CA GLY A 11 13.44 -14.94 -13.55
C GLY A 11 14.47 -13.82 -13.41
N ARG A 12 14.71 -13.07 -14.50
CA ARG A 12 15.67 -11.96 -14.54
C ARG A 12 15.24 -10.76 -13.68
N ARG A 13 13.93 -10.46 -13.65
CA ARG A 13 13.37 -9.40 -12.83
C ARG A 13 13.35 -9.79 -11.35
N LEU A 14 13.07 -11.06 -11.04
CA LEU A 14 13.15 -11.59 -9.68
C LEU A 14 14.58 -11.61 -9.17
N THR A 15 15.57 -11.97 -10.00
CA THR A 15 16.98 -11.90 -9.61
C THR A 15 17.47 -10.46 -9.51
N ALA A 16 17.02 -9.54 -10.36
CA ALA A 16 17.36 -8.11 -10.23
C ALA A 16 16.79 -7.50 -8.93
N VAL A 17 15.53 -7.82 -8.59
CA VAL A 17 14.92 -7.43 -7.31
C VAL A 17 15.62 -8.12 -6.13
N ALA A 18 16.03 -9.38 -6.27
CA ALA A 18 16.76 -10.11 -5.24
C ALA A 18 18.20 -9.61 -5.05
N ASP A 19 18.87 -9.18 -6.11
CA ASP A 19 20.22 -8.61 -6.09
C ASP A 19 20.19 -7.18 -5.51
N GLU A 20 19.17 -6.38 -5.84
CA GLU A 20 18.93 -5.10 -5.17
C GLU A 20 18.58 -5.30 -3.68
N LEU A 21 17.74 -6.29 -3.34
CA LEU A 21 17.47 -6.66 -1.94
C LEU A 21 18.74 -7.14 -1.21
N HIS A 22 19.68 -7.79 -1.91
CA HIS A 22 20.97 -8.18 -1.36
C HIS A 22 21.85 -6.97 -1.01
N ALA A 23 21.80 -5.89 -1.81
CA ALA A 23 22.48 -4.63 -1.50
C ALA A 23 21.91 -3.93 -0.24
N TYR A 24 20.64 -4.17 0.11
CA TYR A 24 20.00 -3.65 1.33
C TYR A 24 20.40 -4.39 2.62
N ARG A 25 21.15 -5.50 2.54
CA ARG A 25 21.59 -6.29 3.71
C ARG A 25 22.46 -5.50 4.69
N HIS A 26 23.12 -4.43 4.24
CA HIS A 26 23.92 -3.54 5.09
C HIS A 26 23.09 -2.54 5.92
N HIS A 27 21.78 -2.45 5.70
CA HIS A 27 20.87 -1.57 6.44
C HIS A 27 19.71 -2.34 7.10
N ARG A 28 20.00 -3.47 7.76
CA ARG A 28 19.00 -4.26 8.52
C ARG A 28 18.17 -3.40 9.48
N ALA A 29 18.77 -2.35 10.05
CA ALA A 29 18.08 -1.38 10.90
C ALA A 29 16.94 -0.64 10.17
N LYS A 30 17.14 -0.22 8.91
CA LYS A 30 16.09 0.45 8.11
C LYS A 30 14.98 -0.52 7.73
N LEU A 31 15.32 -1.76 7.37
CA LEU A 31 14.33 -2.80 7.09
C LEU A 31 13.49 -3.15 8.33
N LEU A 32 14.11 -3.24 9.51
CA LEU A 32 13.40 -3.42 10.78
C LEU A 32 12.52 -2.22 11.14
N GLN A 33 12.96 -0.98 10.86
CA GLN A 33 12.15 0.22 11.03
C GLN A 33 10.92 0.22 10.12
N LEU A 34 11.08 -0.12 8.84
CA LEU A 34 9.97 -0.27 7.90
C LEU A 34 8.99 -1.35 8.33
N PHE A 35 9.50 -2.51 8.72
CA PHE A 35 8.69 -3.63 9.19
C PHE A 35 7.93 -3.28 10.47
N SER A 36 8.59 -2.69 11.47
CA SER A 36 7.94 -2.26 12.71
C SER A 36 6.88 -1.18 12.47
N LEU A 37 7.13 -0.24 11.55
CA LEU A 37 6.12 0.74 11.14
C LEU A 37 4.92 0.06 10.48
N ALA A 38 5.13 -0.90 9.59
CA ALA A 38 4.05 -1.66 8.97
C ALA A 38 3.22 -2.45 10.00
N VAL A 39 3.89 -3.10 10.96
CA VAL A 39 3.23 -3.79 12.08
C VAL A 39 2.43 -2.80 12.91
N LEU A 40 2.99 -1.63 13.24
CA LEU A 40 2.29 -0.60 14.01
C LEU A 40 1.03 -0.11 13.29
N VAL A 41 1.12 0.17 11.99
CA VAL A 41 -0.04 0.56 11.17
C VAL A 41 -1.09 -0.55 11.15
N GLN A 42 -0.67 -1.81 11.03
CA GLN A 42 -1.58 -2.95 11.06
C GLN A 42 -2.28 -3.09 12.42
N LEU A 43 -1.56 -2.89 13.53
CA LEU A 43 -2.12 -2.91 14.87
C LEU A 43 -3.09 -1.75 15.10
N LEU A 44 -2.76 -0.54 14.65
CA LEU A 44 -3.65 0.62 14.67
C LEU A 44 -4.94 0.32 13.91
N ARG A 45 -4.83 -0.29 12.73
CA ARG A 45 -5.98 -0.69 11.91
C ARG A 45 -6.91 -1.64 12.66
N ILE A 46 -6.35 -2.66 13.32
CA ILE A 46 -7.12 -3.60 14.15
C ILE A 46 -7.73 -2.86 15.36
N GLY A 47 -6.98 -1.96 15.98
CA GLY A 47 -7.44 -1.13 17.11
C GLY A 47 -8.68 -0.32 16.79
N VAL A 48 -8.75 0.31 15.60
CA VAL A 48 -9.95 1.03 15.16
C VAL A 48 -11.18 0.10 15.10
N HIS A 49 -11.02 -1.11 14.55
CA HIS A 49 -12.13 -2.06 14.48
C HIS A 49 -12.58 -2.54 15.86
N LEU A 50 -11.64 -2.71 16.82
CA LEU A 50 -11.94 -3.07 18.20
C LEU A 50 -12.68 -1.96 18.94
N VAL A 51 -12.28 -0.70 18.75
CA VAL A 51 -12.98 0.46 19.33
C VAL A 51 -14.40 0.54 18.77
N MET A 52 -14.57 0.38 17.46
CA MET A 52 -15.91 0.38 16.86
C MET A 52 -16.78 -0.79 17.32
N ALA A 53 -16.19 -1.97 17.49
CA ALA A 53 -16.92 -3.11 18.05
C ALA A 53 -17.44 -2.82 19.46
N LYS A 54 -16.62 -2.17 20.31
CA LYS A 54 -17.05 -1.72 21.64
C LYS A 54 -18.13 -0.65 21.59
N CYS A 55 -18.06 0.31 20.67
CA CYS A 55 -19.08 1.35 20.52
C CYS A 55 -20.46 0.78 20.12
N LEU A 56 -20.49 -0.35 19.42
CA LEU A 56 -21.70 -1.03 18.96
C LEU A 56 -22.17 -2.15 19.92
N ASP A 57 -21.58 -2.25 21.12
CA ASP A 57 -21.79 -3.34 22.10
C ASP A 57 -21.62 -4.75 21.51
N ILE A 58 -20.72 -4.91 20.54
CA ILE A 58 -20.44 -6.20 19.90
C ILE A 58 -19.57 -7.05 20.83
N ARG A 59 -20.15 -8.14 21.36
CA ARG A 59 -19.50 -9.09 22.26
C ARG A 59 -18.76 -10.19 21.50
N LEU A 60 -17.71 -9.82 20.77
CA LEU A 60 -16.80 -10.76 20.12
C LEU A 60 -15.42 -10.77 20.78
N SER A 61 -14.77 -11.94 20.79
CA SER A 61 -13.38 -12.02 21.21
C SER A 61 -12.49 -11.18 20.29
N PRO A 62 -11.58 -10.34 20.83
CA PRO A 62 -10.66 -9.52 20.04
C PRO A 62 -9.82 -10.34 19.04
N VAL A 63 -9.58 -11.62 19.34
CA VAL A 63 -8.79 -12.54 18.51
C VAL A 63 -9.40 -12.73 17.12
N TYR A 64 -10.74 -12.70 16.99
CA TYR A 64 -11.39 -12.83 15.67
C TYR A 64 -11.07 -11.66 14.76
N PHE A 65 -10.97 -10.44 15.31
CA PHE A 65 -10.62 -9.24 14.53
C PHE A 65 -9.19 -9.32 13.97
N PHE A 66 -8.26 -10.00 14.66
CA PHE A 66 -6.90 -10.19 14.16
C PHE A 66 -6.82 -11.04 12.89
N VAL A 67 -7.81 -11.90 12.63
CA VAL A 67 -7.86 -12.75 11.43
C VAL A 67 -8.79 -12.14 10.38
N ILE A 68 -9.95 -11.66 10.81
CA ILE A 68 -10.99 -11.14 9.92
C ILE A 68 -10.55 -9.83 9.26
N VAL A 69 -9.93 -8.90 10.00
CA VAL A 69 -9.54 -7.58 9.48
C VAL A 69 -8.49 -7.68 8.36
N PRO A 70 -7.39 -8.46 8.48
CA PRO A 70 -6.46 -8.67 7.37
C PRO A 70 -7.09 -9.30 6.14
N ILE A 71 -7.97 -10.30 6.31
CA ILE A 71 -8.65 -10.95 5.18
C ILE A 71 -9.56 -9.95 4.48
N LEU A 72 -10.34 -9.18 5.23
CA LEU A 72 -11.16 -8.08 4.70
C LEU A 72 -10.32 -7.06 3.94
N ALA A 73 -9.13 -6.72 4.45
CA ALA A 73 -8.23 -5.80 3.77
C ALA A 73 -7.79 -6.33 2.39
N ILE A 74 -7.51 -7.63 2.27
CA ILE A 74 -7.17 -8.27 0.99
C ILE A 74 -8.35 -8.19 0.03
N VAL A 75 -9.57 -8.46 0.50
CA VAL A 75 -10.79 -8.40 -0.32
C VAL A 75 -11.03 -6.99 -0.85
N VAL A 76 -10.83 -5.95 -0.03
CA VAL A 76 -11.03 -4.55 -0.42
C VAL A 76 -9.97 -4.05 -1.41
N VAL A 77 -8.78 -4.65 -1.43
CA VAL A 77 -7.73 -4.32 -2.42
C VAL A 77 -8.13 -4.78 -3.83
N LEU A 78 -9.05 -5.74 -3.95
CA LEU A 78 -9.53 -6.17 -5.25
C LEU A 78 -10.24 -4.99 -5.94
N PRO A 79 -9.81 -4.55 -7.14
CA PRO A 79 -10.33 -3.36 -7.83
C PRO A 79 -11.69 -3.64 -8.50
N ILE A 80 -12.58 -4.29 -7.78
CA ILE A 80 -13.90 -4.72 -8.24
C ILE A 80 -14.96 -3.69 -7.84
N SER A 81 -14.68 -2.81 -6.86
CA SER A 81 -15.62 -1.78 -6.37
C SER A 81 -14.95 -0.45 -6.05
N VAL A 82 -15.73 0.64 -6.13
CA VAL A 82 -15.31 1.99 -5.72
C VAL A 82 -15.23 2.03 -4.20
N ALA A 83 -14.01 2.23 -3.65
CA ALA A 83 -13.74 2.33 -2.22
C ALA A 83 -14.22 1.13 -1.36
N GLY A 84 -14.45 -0.04 -1.96
CA GLY A 84 -14.93 -1.22 -1.24
C GLY A 84 -16.44 -1.21 -0.96
N LEU A 85 -17.21 -0.22 -1.42
CA LEU A 85 -18.64 -0.12 -1.12
C LEU A 85 -19.42 -1.30 -1.73
N GLY A 86 -20.20 -2.01 -0.91
CA GLY A 86 -20.94 -3.22 -1.25
C GLY A 86 -20.14 -4.51 -1.03
N ILE A 87 -18.90 -4.57 -1.51
CA ILE A 87 -18.04 -5.75 -1.36
C ILE A 87 -17.55 -5.90 0.08
N ARG A 88 -17.16 -4.79 0.70
CA ARG A 88 -16.68 -4.78 2.08
C ARG A 88 -17.79 -5.18 3.05
N GLU A 89 -19.01 -4.69 2.83
CA GLU A 89 -20.16 -5.00 3.67
C GLU A 89 -20.61 -6.45 3.50
N SER A 90 -20.70 -6.95 2.26
CA SER A 90 -21.03 -8.36 2.00
C SER A 90 -19.94 -9.32 2.52
N ALA A 91 -18.66 -8.98 2.33
CA ALA A 91 -17.55 -9.75 2.89
C ALA A 91 -17.53 -9.71 4.42
N ALA A 92 -17.87 -8.57 5.04
CA ALA A 92 -18.01 -8.46 6.49
C ALA A 92 -19.14 -9.36 6.99
N VAL A 93 -20.32 -9.34 6.35
CA VAL A 93 -21.43 -10.25 6.71
C VAL A 93 -21.01 -11.72 6.58
N GLY A 94 -20.29 -12.09 5.51
CA GLY A 94 -19.79 -13.45 5.33
C GLY A 94 -18.79 -13.89 6.40
N LEU A 95 -17.76 -13.07 6.65
CA LEU A 95 -16.71 -13.41 7.63
C LEU A 95 -17.21 -13.31 9.08
N PHE A 96 -17.90 -12.23 9.44
CA PHE A 96 -18.42 -12.05 10.80
C PHE A 96 -19.62 -12.96 11.08
N GLY A 97 -20.39 -13.36 10.05
CA GLY A 97 -21.43 -14.37 10.17
C GLY A 97 -20.89 -15.73 10.64
N HIS A 98 -19.68 -16.12 10.22
CA HIS A 98 -19.04 -17.35 10.70
C HIS A 98 -18.68 -17.35 12.19
N VAL A 99 -18.56 -16.17 12.81
CA VAL A 99 -18.29 -16.02 14.25
C VAL A 99 -19.55 -15.67 15.04
N GLY A 100 -20.74 -15.76 14.42
CA GLY A 100 -22.03 -15.58 15.08
C GLY A 100 -22.52 -14.14 15.16
N LEU A 101 -21.93 -13.21 14.40
CA LEU A 101 -22.40 -11.83 14.35
C LEU A 101 -23.64 -11.72 13.46
N SER A 102 -24.64 -10.94 13.89
CA SER A 102 -25.80 -10.63 13.06
C SER A 102 -25.36 -9.89 11.79
N PRO A 103 -25.97 -10.16 10.62
CA PRO A 103 -25.72 -9.40 9.40
C PRO A 103 -25.94 -7.89 9.59
N SER A 104 -26.94 -7.48 10.39
CA SER A 104 -27.20 -6.08 10.71
C SER A 104 -26.01 -5.40 11.38
N ASP A 105 -25.41 -6.10 12.34
CA ASP A 105 -24.36 -5.57 13.21
C ASP A 105 -23.02 -5.56 12.46
N ALA A 106 -22.77 -6.56 11.62
CA ALA A 106 -21.62 -6.60 10.72
C ALA A 106 -21.63 -5.41 9.75
N VAL A 107 -22.77 -5.12 9.12
CA VAL A 107 -22.91 -3.97 8.22
C VAL A 107 -22.76 -2.65 8.99
N ALA A 108 -23.41 -2.52 10.14
CA ALA A 108 -23.32 -1.31 10.97
C ALA A 108 -21.88 -1.03 11.43
N HIS A 109 -21.17 -2.07 11.89
CA HIS A 109 -19.76 -1.99 12.27
C HIS A 109 -18.86 -1.53 11.14
N GLN A 110 -19.07 -2.11 9.96
CA GLN A 110 -18.23 -1.83 8.80
C GLN A 110 -18.49 -0.45 8.19
N LEU A 111 -19.76 -0.02 8.19
CA LEU A 111 -20.15 1.30 7.75
C LEU A 111 -19.65 2.39 8.71
N ALA A 112 -19.82 2.20 10.03
CA ALA A 112 -19.32 3.12 11.03
C ALA A 112 -17.80 3.28 10.96
N THR A 113 -17.08 2.16 10.85
CA THR A 113 -15.62 2.15 10.69
C THR A 113 -15.19 2.88 9.43
N PHE A 114 -15.92 2.72 8.31
CA PHE A 114 -15.64 3.43 7.08
C PHE A 114 -15.86 4.94 7.20
N LEU A 115 -16.96 5.38 7.81
CA LEU A 115 -17.24 6.81 8.00
C LEU A 115 -16.17 7.50 8.83
N VAL A 116 -15.69 6.85 9.90
CA VAL A 116 -14.60 7.39 10.71
C VAL A 116 -13.29 7.43 9.93
N CYS A 117 -12.94 6.37 9.19
CA CYS A 117 -11.78 6.39 8.31
C CYS A 117 -11.88 7.51 7.27
N LEU A 118 -13.05 7.70 6.67
CA LEU A 118 -13.30 8.75 5.68
C LEU A 118 -13.10 10.14 6.30
N ALA A 119 -13.63 10.39 7.48
CA ALA A 119 -13.46 11.65 8.20
C ALA A 119 -11.98 11.94 8.52
N VAL A 120 -11.23 10.94 8.98
CA VAL A 120 -9.79 11.07 9.23
C VAL A 120 -9.02 11.35 7.94
N ASN A 121 -9.34 10.63 6.85
CA ASN A 121 -8.70 10.81 5.56
C ASN A 121 -8.98 12.21 4.96
N MET A 122 -10.17 12.78 5.22
CA MET A 122 -10.47 14.16 4.81
C MET A 122 -9.52 15.18 5.43
N VAL A 123 -9.05 14.97 6.67
CA VAL A 123 -8.05 15.87 7.29
C VAL A 123 -6.76 15.90 6.46
N GLY A 124 -6.28 14.72 6.03
CA GLY A 124 -5.12 14.61 5.14
C GLY A 124 -5.37 15.26 3.78
N GLY A 125 -6.56 15.07 3.21
CA GLY A 125 -6.97 15.70 1.96
C GLY A 125 -7.02 17.23 2.03
N VAL A 126 -7.59 17.79 3.10
CA VAL A 126 -7.63 19.25 3.34
C VAL A 126 -6.22 19.81 3.49
N LEU A 127 -5.35 19.13 4.25
CA LEU A 127 -3.94 19.54 4.40
C LEU A 127 -3.17 19.49 3.06
N PHE A 128 -3.44 18.49 2.23
CA PHE A 128 -2.87 18.38 0.89
C PHE A 128 -3.31 19.53 0.00
N VAL A 129 -4.61 19.81 -0.05
CA VAL A 129 -5.18 20.90 -0.85
C VAL A 129 -4.67 22.26 -0.36
N ALA A 130 -4.64 22.49 0.96
CA ALA A 130 -4.11 23.72 1.55
C ALA A 130 -2.63 23.96 1.20
N ARG A 131 -1.81 22.90 1.16
CA ARG A 131 -0.41 22.99 0.71
C ARG A 131 -0.28 23.18 -0.80
N SER A 132 -1.15 22.56 -1.59
CA SER A 132 -1.15 22.69 -3.05
C SER A 132 -1.46 24.11 -3.51
N PHE A 133 -2.35 24.82 -2.81
CA PHE A 133 -2.63 26.24 -3.08
C PHE A 133 -1.61 27.21 -2.48
N GLY A 134 -0.90 26.82 -1.41
CA GLY A 134 0.14 27.63 -0.77
C GLY A 134 1.56 27.44 -1.33
N GLY A 135 1.77 26.45 -2.20
CA GLY A 135 3.09 26.06 -2.70
C GLY A 135 3.09 25.82 -4.21
N ALA A 136 3.01 26.88 -5.00
CA ALA A 136 3.50 26.89 -6.37
C ALA A 136 5.03 26.71 -6.34
N GLY A 137 5.50 25.46 -6.19
CA GLY A 137 6.94 25.21 -6.05
C GLY A 137 7.34 23.81 -5.61
N ALA A 138 6.67 22.75 -6.06
CA ALA A 138 7.30 21.43 -6.08
C ALA A 138 7.95 21.27 -7.47
N ALA A 139 9.19 21.75 -7.59
CA ALA A 139 10.02 21.44 -8.75
C ALA A 139 10.08 19.91 -8.95
N PRO A 140 10.01 19.41 -10.20
CA PRO A 140 9.94 17.99 -10.47
C PRO A 140 11.24 17.34 -9.97
N VAL A 141 11.09 16.38 -9.06
CA VAL A 141 12.16 15.49 -8.60
C VAL A 141 12.53 14.48 -9.71
N LEU A 142 12.81 14.99 -10.92
CA LEU A 142 13.29 14.22 -12.08
C LEU A 142 14.40 14.97 -12.85
N ALA A 143 15.05 15.95 -12.23
CA ALA A 143 16.30 16.55 -12.75
C ALA A 143 17.51 15.94 -12.02
N GLY A 144 17.75 14.65 -12.26
CA GLY A 144 18.82 13.89 -11.60
C GLY A 144 19.22 12.63 -12.37
N SER A 145 19.19 12.68 -13.69
CA SER A 145 19.80 11.66 -14.56
C SER A 145 20.36 12.31 -15.83
N GLY A 146 21.14 13.38 -15.66
CA GLY A 146 21.99 13.92 -16.71
C GLY A 146 23.41 13.40 -16.51
N GLY A 147 23.87 12.48 -17.38
CA GLY A 147 25.27 12.09 -17.38
C GLY A 147 25.64 10.72 -17.94
N ILE A 148 25.03 10.25 -19.05
CA ILE A 148 25.60 9.13 -19.84
C ILE A 148 25.47 9.32 -21.37
N ALA A 149 25.41 10.56 -21.86
CA ALA A 149 25.26 10.83 -23.31
C ALA A 149 26.32 11.79 -23.88
N GLY A 150 27.51 11.88 -23.25
CA GLY A 150 28.55 12.86 -23.61
C GLY A 150 29.93 12.31 -23.97
N GLU A 151 30.20 11.00 -23.92
CA GLU A 151 31.59 10.49 -24.01
C GLU A 151 31.88 9.47 -25.13
N MET A 152 31.15 9.50 -26.25
CA MET A 152 31.53 8.69 -27.44
C MET A 152 31.53 9.48 -28.76
N SER A 153 31.90 10.76 -28.72
CA SER A 153 32.23 11.52 -29.94
C SER A 153 33.40 12.48 -29.71
N SER A 154 34.57 11.93 -29.40
CA SER A 154 35.85 12.61 -29.65
C SER A 154 36.98 11.58 -29.54
N GLY A 155 37.28 10.93 -30.66
CA GLY A 155 38.39 10.01 -30.79
C GLY A 155 38.73 9.87 -32.27
N SER A 156 39.84 10.51 -32.66
CA SER A 156 40.51 10.42 -33.96
C SER A 156 40.14 11.47 -35.02
N HIS A 157 40.66 12.69 -34.81
CA HIS A 157 41.25 13.44 -35.91
C HIS A 157 42.43 14.30 -35.43
N GLY A 158 43.63 13.93 -35.90
CA GLY A 158 44.72 14.86 -36.17
C GLY A 158 45.77 15.06 -35.08
N GLU A 159 46.90 14.33 -35.17
CA GLU A 159 48.23 14.96 -35.28
C GLU A 159 49.34 13.90 -35.39
N THR A 160 49.89 13.73 -36.60
CA THR A 160 51.33 13.51 -36.73
C THR A 160 51.84 14.43 -37.82
N ARG A 161 52.40 15.54 -37.33
CA ARG A 161 53.32 16.44 -38.00
C ARG A 161 54.51 15.69 -38.64
N ARG A 162 54.92 16.22 -39.79
CA ARG A 162 56.20 16.08 -40.51
C ARG A 162 56.32 14.94 -41.52
#